data_AF-R7IPT5-F1
#
_entry.id   AF-R7IPT5-F1
#
_cell.length_a   1.000
_cell.length_b   1.000
_cell.length_c   1.000
_cell.angle_alpha   90.00
_cell.angle_beta   90.00
_cell.angle_gamma   90.00
#
_symmetry.space_group_name_H-M   'P 1'
#
loop_
_entity.id
_entity.type
_entity.pdbx_description
1 polymer ?
#
loop_
_entity_poly.entity_id
_entity_poly.type
_entity_poly.pdbx_seq_one_letter_code
_entity_poly.pdbx_strand_id
1 'polypeptide(L)'
;MELSDKIIADENAYMQFTLPNGTVTKVPVSEAQTNTTIKEGTTYYRFPCEVSSYEMTQDIKAQMFDGNGNCGKEYTYTVRDYAQYILNHVDLYVDTYPFAVAMLNYGACSQKYFNQAVEELANKYLNDDGQEIPDRFDGYIDGFVAKKAENDVLGQFAGLSMVLKSETTLNLFYEPKEGIDVSKLIFSVDGKEITPIKRGQYYILSLENIGANELGNSKTFTVTDGTNTLSGDYCAMMYCYQVLNAAEGTYKDDLVTLVKAFSNYAYTARSVCQSN
;
A
#
# COMPACT_ATOMS: atom_id res chain seq x y z
N MET A 1 4.12 -4.89 -22.01
CA MET A 1 3.77 -5.53 -23.29
C MET A 1 4.05 -4.58 -24.44
N GLU A 2 4.29 -5.09 -25.65
CA GLU A 2 4.29 -4.25 -26.86
C GLU A 2 2.85 -3.99 -27.30
N LEU A 3 2.59 -2.82 -27.86
CA LEU A 3 1.28 -2.42 -28.40
C LEU A 3 1.43 -2.08 -29.88
N SER A 4 0.41 -2.39 -30.68
CA SER A 4 0.38 -1.97 -32.08
C SER A 4 0.10 -0.47 -32.19
N ASP A 5 0.61 0.18 -33.24
CA ASP A 5 0.36 1.60 -33.54
C ASP A 5 -1.13 1.96 -33.55
N LYS A 6 -2.00 1.03 -34.00
CA LYS A 6 -3.45 1.22 -33.98
C LYS A 6 -4.01 1.44 -32.57
N ILE A 7 -3.55 0.65 -31.61
CA ILE A 7 -3.99 0.75 -30.20
C ILE A 7 -3.39 2.00 -29.54
N ILE A 8 -2.14 2.33 -29.87
CA ILE A 8 -1.46 3.53 -29.34
C ILE A 8 -2.17 4.80 -29.82
N ALA A 9 -2.62 4.82 -31.08
CA ALA A 9 -3.33 5.96 -31.66
C ALA A 9 -4.82 6.06 -31.25
N ASP A 10 -5.36 5.06 -30.55
CA ASP A 10 -6.76 5.04 -30.12
C ASP A 10 -6.89 5.64 -28.72
N GLU A 11 -7.38 6.89 -28.65
CA GLU A 11 -7.54 7.64 -27.40
C GLU A 11 -8.49 6.97 -26.39
N ASN A 12 -9.35 6.06 -26.85
CA ASN A 12 -10.31 5.33 -26.01
C ASN A 12 -9.85 3.90 -25.70
N ALA A 13 -8.68 3.46 -26.17
CA ALA A 13 -8.15 2.15 -25.84
C ALA A 13 -7.71 2.07 -24.37
N TYR A 14 -7.90 0.90 -23.76
CA TYR A 14 -7.56 0.67 -22.36
C TYR A 14 -7.16 -0.78 -22.08
N MET A 15 -6.33 -0.96 -21.06
CA MET A 15 -6.13 -2.26 -20.42
C MET A 15 -7.23 -2.46 -19.38
N GLN A 16 -7.95 -3.57 -19.46
CA GLN A 16 -8.89 -4.00 -18.43
C GLN A 16 -8.23 -5.03 -17.53
N PHE A 17 -8.35 -4.85 -16.22
CA PHE A 17 -8.06 -5.89 -15.25
C PHE A 17 -9.35 -6.39 -14.62
N THR A 18 -9.50 -7.70 -14.49
CA THR A 18 -10.50 -8.33 -13.63
C THR A 18 -9.77 -8.94 -12.44
N LEU A 19 -10.03 -8.40 -11.26
CA LEU A 19 -9.42 -8.81 -10.01
C LEU A 19 -10.11 -10.04 -9.42
N PRO A 20 -9.45 -10.77 -8.49
CA PRO A 20 -10.01 -11.98 -7.86
C PRO A 20 -11.38 -11.78 -7.21
N ASN A 21 -11.61 -10.61 -6.61
CA ASN A 21 -12.89 -10.24 -5.99
C ASN A 21 -13.99 -9.85 -7.00
N GLY A 22 -13.73 -9.95 -8.31
CA GLY A 22 -14.65 -9.59 -9.39
C GLY A 22 -14.66 -8.12 -9.77
N THR A 23 -13.88 -7.28 -9.08
CA THR A 23 -13.73 -5.86 -9.44
C THR A 23 -13.06 -5.74 -10.80
N VAL A 24 -13.61 -4.86 -11.64
CA VAL A 24 -13.07 -4.54 -12.94
C VAL A 24 -12.47 -3.13 -12.90
N THR A 25 -11.18 -3.01 -13.21
CA THR A 25 -10.50 -1.72 -13.37
C THR A 25 -10.07 -1.53 -14.82
N LYS A 26 -10.00 -0.26 -15.25
CA LYS A 26 -9.59 0.12 -16.61
C LYS A 26 -8.50 1.16 -16.50
N VAL A 27 -7.38 0.89 -17.17
CA VAL A 27 -6.26 1.82 -17.28
C VAL A 27 -6.17 2.28 -18.73
N PRO A 28 -6.44 3.56 -19.04
CA PRO A 28 -6.27 4.10 -20.38
C PRO A 28 -4.87 3.86 -20.93
N VAL A 29 -4.74 3.62 -22.24
CA VAL A 29 -3.42 3.48 -22.89
C VAL A 29 -2.58 4.76 -22.72
N SER A 30 -3.20 5.93 -22.63
CA SER A 30 -2.55 7.21 -22.34
C SER A 30 -1.91 7.29 -20.95
N GLU A 31 -2.34 6.47 -20.00
CA GLU A 31 -1.81 6.41 -18.63
C GLU A 31 -0.78 5.28 -18.45
N ALA A 32 -0.50 4.51 -19.51
CA ALA A 32 0.47 3.45 -19.47
C ALA A 32 1.89 3.99 -19.25
N GLN A 33 2.63 3.36 -18.34
CA GLN A 33 4.05 3.67 -18.14
C GLN A 33 4.88 3.01 -19.25
N THR A 34 5.71 3.79 -19.94
CA THR A 34 6.60 3.25 -20.97
C THR A 34 7.93 2.75 -20.38
N ASN A 35 8.52 1.74 -21.01
CA ASN A 35 9.88 1.26 -20.76
C ASN A 35 10.56 0.93 -22.09
N THR A 36 11.70 1.55 -22.36
CA THR A 36 12.50 1.35 -23.58
C THR A 36 13.87 0.72 -23.28
N THR A 37 14.11 0.28 -22.04
CA THR A 37 15.42 -0.24 -21.60
C THR A 37 15.52 -1.75 -21.65
N ILE A 38 14.39 -2.47 -21.71
CA ILE A 38 14.36 -3.95 -21.80
C ILE A 38 15.02 -4.43 -23.10
N LYS A 39 14.71 -3.76 -24.22
CA LYS A 39 15.26 -4.10 -25.54
C LYS A 39 15.38 -2.83 -26.38
N GLU A 40 16.57 -2.59 -26.91
CA GLU A 40 16.84 -1.44 -27.77
C GLU A 40 15.90 -1.42 -28.98
N GLY A 41 15.32 -0.24 -29.25
CA GLY A 41 14.36 -0.04 -30.34
C GLY A 41 12.96 -0.60 -30.08
N THR A 42 12.65 -1.06 -28.86
CA THR A 42 11.31 -1.55 -28.49
C THR A 42 10.74 -0.78 -27.31
N THR A 43 9.51 -0.28 -27.46
CA THR A 43 8.76 0.37 -26.38
C THR A 43 7.78 -0.62 -25.76
N TYR A 44 7.98 -0.88 -24.48
CA TYR A 44 7.06 -1.67 -23.67
C TYR A 44 6.14 -0.75 -22.86
N TYR A 45 4.86 -1.10 -22.83
CA TYR A 45 3.83 -0.44 -22.04
C TYR A 45 3.53 -1.27 -20.80
N ARG A 46 3.52 -0.62 -19.64
CA ARG A 46 3.23 -1.19 -18.33
C ARG A 46 1.97 -0.53 -17.78
N PHE A 47 1.05 -1.35 -17.32
CA PHE A 47 -0.24 -0.93 -16.80
C PHE A 47 -0.28 -1.28 -15.31
N PRO A 48 -0.35 -0.31 -14.40
CA PRO A 48 -0.44 -0.60 -12.97
C PRO A 48 -1.76 -1.32 -12.67
N CYS A 49 -1.70 -2.31 -11.79
CA CYS A 49 -2.86 -3.06 -11.31
C CYS A 49 -2.74 -3.17 -9.79
N GLU A 50 -3.67 -2.55 -9.08
CA GLU A 50 -3.74 -2.62 -7.62
C GLU A 50 -4.42 -3.91 -7.19
N VAL A 51 -3.79 -4.66 -6.28
CA VAL A 51 -4.24 -5.97 -5.82
C VAL A 51 -4.03 -6.04 -4.31
N SER A 52 -5.06 -6.43 -3.57
CA SER A 52 -4.93 -6.63 -2.12
C SER A 52 -3.91 -7.72 -1.81
N SER A 53 -3.07 -7.52 -0.79
CA SER A 53 -1.97 -8.43 -0.48
C SER A 53 -2.40 -9.86 -0.17
N TYR A 54 -3.61 -10.08 0.35
CA TYR A 54 -4.16 -11.43 0.59
C TYR A 54 -4.71 -12.11 -0.67
N GLU A 55 -4.81 -11.41 -1.80
CA GLU A 55 -5.30 -11.94 -3.08
C GLU A 55 -4.15 -12.27 -4.05
N MET A 56 -2.89 -12.14 -3.61
CA MET A 56 -1.74 -12.18 -4.52
C MET A 56 -1.46 -13.52 -5.21
N THR A 57 -2.08 -14.60 -4.75
CA THR A 57 -2.02 -15.93 -5.38
C THR A 57 -3.25 -16.26 -6.22
N GLN A 58 -4.19 -15.33 -6.32
CA GLN A 58 -5.43 -15.50 -7.09
C GLN A 58 -5.31 -14.84 -8.47
N ASP A 59 -6.07 -15.38 -9.42
CA ASP A 59 -6.00 -15.00 -10.82
C ASP A 59 -6.41 -13.53 -11.06
N ILE A 60 -5.55 -12.82 -11.78
CA ILE A 60 -5.83 -11.51 -12.36
C ILE A 60 -5.91 -11.73 -13.87
N LYS A 61 -7.02 -11.29 -14.47
CA LYS A 61 -7.20 -11.32 -15.91
C LYS A 61 -6.92 -9.94 -16.49
N ALA A 62 -5.97 -9.85 -17.41
CA ALA A 62 -5.65 -8.64 -18.14
C ALA A 62 -6.04 -8.78 -19.62
N GLN A 63 -6.74 -7.80 -20.16
CA GLN A 63 -7.17 -7.81 -21.55
C GLN A 63 -7.19 -6.38 -22.12
N MET A 64 -6.55 -6.21 -23.28
CA MET A 64 -6.55 -4.95 -24.02
C MET A 64 -7.86 -4.77 -24.80
N PHE A 65 -8.44 -3.58 -24.75
CA PHE A 65 -9.63 -3.20 -25.51
C PHE A 65 -9.30 -2.00 -26.41
N ASP A 66 -9.83 -2.01 -27.64
CA ASP A 66 -9.90 -0.81 -28.46
C ASP A 66 -11.09 0.09 -28.06
N GLY A 67 -11.13 1.31 -28.59
CA GLY A 67 -12.18 2.28 -28.31
C GLY A 67 -13.58 1.89 -28.76
N ASN A 68 -13.70 0.84 -29.59
CA ASN A 68 -14.99 0.29 -30.01
C ASN A 68 -15.45 -0.88 -29.13
N GLY A 69 -14.67 -1.25 -28.10
CA GLY A 69 -14.97 -2.36 -27.21
C GLY A 69 -14.56 -3.73 -27.74
N ASN A 70 -13.78 -3.81 -28.83
CA ASN A 70 -13.21 -5.08 -29.26
C ASN A 70 -12.05 -5.46 -28.35
N CYS A 71 -12.01 -6.71 -27.92
CA CYS A 71 -10.99 -7.20 -27.01
C CYS A 71 -9.91 -8.03 -27.71
N GLY A 72 -8.68 -7.90 -27.22
CA GLY A 72 -7.55 -8.74 -27.59
C GLY A 72 -7.49 -10.04 -26.78
N LYS A 73 -6.32 -10.69 -26.82
CA LYS A 73 -6.04 -11.88 -26.02
C LYS A 73 -6.17 -11.58 -24.52
N GLU A 74 -6.83 -12.47 -23.78
CA GLU A 74 -6.83 -12.48 -22.32
C GLU A 74 -5.54 -13.13 -21.80
N TYR A 75 -4.91 -12.49 -20.83
CA TYR A 75 -3.76 -13.02 -20.09
C TYR A 75 -4.19 -13.24 -18.64
N THR A 76 -3.82 -14.39 -18.08
CA THR A 76 -4.04 -14.69 -16.67
C THR A 76 -2.70 -14.81 -15.97
N TYR A 77 -2.55 -14.12 -14.85
CA TYR A 77 -1.37 -14.18 -14.00
C TYR A 77 -1.76 -13.86 -12.56
N THR A 78 -0.89 -14.19 -11.62
CA THR A 78 -0.99 -13.77 -10.23
C THR A 78 0.12 -12.79 -9.89
N VAL A 79 -0.01 -12.03 -8.79
CA VAL A 79 1.11 -11.22 -8.28
C VAL A 79 2.27 -12.13 -7.84
N ARG A 80 1.97 -13.34 -7.34
CA ARG A 80 2.99 -14.35 -7.03
C ARG A 80 3.79 -14.76 -8.28
N ASP A 81 3.15 -14.94 -9.44
CA ASP A 81 3.86 -15.28 -10.68
C ASP A 81 4.85 -14.19 -11.08
N TYR A 82 4.44 -12.92 -10.93
CA TYR A 82 5.32 -11.78 -11.18
C TYR A 82 6.50 -11.73 -10.21
N ALA A 83 6.25 -11.92 -8.91
CA ALA A 83 7.32 -11.99 -7.92
C ALA A 83 8.28 -13.15 -8.20
N GLN A 84 7.75 -14.34 -8.53
CA GLN A 84 8.55 -15.52 -8.81
C GLN A 84 9.39 -15.36 -10.08
N TYR A 85 8.88 -14.64 -11.08
CA TYR A 85 9.66 -14.27 -12.25
C TYR A 85 10.89 -13.45 -11.87
N ILE A 86 10.74 -12.44 -11.00
CA ILE A 86 11.86 -11.64 -10.47
C ILE A 86 12.89 -12.55 -9.77
N LEU A 87 12.43 -13.44 -8.89
CA LEU A 87 13.31 -14.34 -8.13
C LEU A 87 14.07 -15.32 -9.02
N ASN A 88 13.44 -15.80 -10.10
CA ASN A 88 14.04 -16.75 -11.04
C ASN A 88 15.00 -16.09 -12.06
N HIS A 89 15.01 -14.76 -12.13
CA HIS A 89 15.87 -13.97 -13.03
C HIS A 89 16.67 -12.94 -12.23
N VAL A 90 17.26 -13.38 -11.11
CA VAL A 90 18.02 -12.52 -10.19
C VAL A 90 19.16 -11.77 -10.88
N ASP A 91 19.74 -12.32 -11.94
CA ASP A 91 20.76 -11.69 -12.77
C ASP A 91 20.26 -10.38 -13.43
N LEU A 92 18.96 -10.29 -13.71
CA LEU A 92 18.31 -9.11 -14.29
C LEU A 92 17.74 -8.17 -13.21
N TYR A 93 17.44 -8.70 -12.02
CA TYR A 93 16.68 -7.99 -10.97
C TYR A 93 17.37 -8.03 -9.61
N VAL A 94 18.71 -7.94 -9.58
CA VAL A 94 19.54 -8.06 -8.37
C VAL A 94 18.99 -7.17 -7.23
N ASP A 95 18.73 -5.89 -7.53
CA ASP A 95 18.27 -4.93 -6.52
C ASP A 95 16.82 -5.18 -6.07
N THR A 96 16.00 -5.84 -6.89
CA THR A 96 14.58 -6.11 -6.62
C THR A 96 14.35 -7.44 -5.91
N TYR A 97 15.33 -8.34 -5.89
CA TYR A 97 15.22 -9.63 -5.24
C TYR A 97 14.77 -9.55 -3.76
N PRO A 98 15.39 -8.72 -2.89
CA PRO A 98 14.97 -8.62 -1.49
C PRO A 98 13.54 -8.11 -1.33
N PHE A 99 13.13 -7.19 -2.21
CA PHE A 99 11.77 -6.64 -2.21
C PHE A 99 10.73 -7.70 -2.65
N ALA A 100 11.04 -8.49 -3.68
CA ALA A 100 10.16 -9.58 -4.12
C ALA A 100 9.97 -10.64 -3.02
N VAL A 101 11.02 -10.99 -2.28
CA VAL A 101 10.94 -11.87 -1.10
C VAL A 101 10.04 -11.24 -0.02
N ALA A 102 10.26 -9.99 0.34
CA ALA A 102 9.47 -9.29 1.35
C ALA A 102 7.98 -9.17 0.94
N MET A 103 7.70 -8.92 -0.34
CA MET A 103 6.35 -8.87 -0.89
C MET A 103 5.63 -10.21 -0.75
N LEU A 104 6.29 -11.33 -1.06
CA LEU A 104 5.72 -12.67 -0.89
C LEU A 104 5.46 -13.01 0.58
N ASN A 105 6.38 -12.69 1.49
CA ASN A 105 6.18 -12.88 2.92
C ASN A 105 5.03 -12.03 3.46
N TYR A 106 4.94 -10.77 3.05
CA TYR A 106 3.81 -9.91 3.40
C TYR A 106 2.48 -10.50 2.91
N GLY A 107 2.43 -10.98 1.67
CA GLY A 107 1.24 -11.65 1.14
C GLY A 107 0.83 -12.90 1.92
N ALA A 108 1.79 -13.76 2.24
CA ALA A 108 1.51 -14.97 3.02
C ALA A 108 0.99 -14.65 4.43
N CYS A 109 1.55 -13.64 5.09
CA CYS A 109 1.04 -13.17 6.37
C CYS A 109 -0.36 -12.55 6.24
N SER A 110 -0.63 -11.78 5.18
CA SER A 110 -1.96 -11.23 4.89
C SER A 110 -2.99 -12.33 4.62
N GLN A 111 -2.64 -13.35 3.83
CA GLN A 111 -3.49 -14.52 3.58
C GLN A 111 -3.89 -15.23 4.87
N LYS A 112 -2.92 -15.45 5.79
CA LYS A 112 -3.20 -16.02 7.11
C LYS A 112 -4.10 -15.11 7.94
N TYR A 113 -3.75 -13.83 8.07
CA TYR A 113 -4.47 -12.87 8.90
C TYR A 113 -5.93 -12.68 8.47
N PHE A 114 -6.18 -12.63 7.16
CA PHE A 114 -7.52 -12.47 6.60
C PHE A 114 -8.23 -13.80 6.26
N ASN A 115 -7.59 -14.93 6.55
CA ASN A 115 -8.07 -16.28 6.26
C ASN A 115 -8.48 -16.46 4.79
N GLN A 116 -7.57 -16.14 3.86
CA GLN A 116 -7.76 -16.22 2.41
C GLN A 116 -6.67 -17.07 1.77
N ALA A 117 -7.07 -18.07 0.97
CA ALA A 117 -6.16 -18.93 0.21
C ALA A 117 -4.99 -19.51 1.03
N VAL A 118 -5.23 -19.89 2.28
CA VAL A 118 -4.19 -20.31 3.24
C VAL A 118 -3.44 -21.61 2.87
N GLU A 119 -3.99 -22.43 1.97
CA GLU A 119 -3.33 -23.64 1.43
C GLU A 119 -2.32 -23.33 0.32
N GLU A 120 -2.44 -22.14 -0.28
CA GLU A 120 -1.63 -21.64 -1.38
C GLU A 120 -1.02 -20.30 -0.99
N LEU A 121 -0.18 -20.33 0.06
CA LEU A 121 0.54 -19.17 0.54
C LEU A 121 1.47 -18.60 -0.53
N ALA A 122 1.59 -17.28 -0.53
CA ALA A 122 2.40 -16.54 -1.47
C ALA A 122 3.89 -16.94 -1.42
N ASN A 123 4.43 -17.11 -0.20
CA ASN A 123 5.83 -17.45 0.04
C ASN A 123 6.12 -18.97 0.02
N LYS A 124 5.15 -19.82 -0.35
CA LYS A 124 5.25 -21.29 -0.31
C LYS A 124 6.46 -21.86 -1.06
N TYR A 125 6.95 -21.15 -2.09
CA TYR A 125 8.08 -21.58 -2.91
C TYR A 125 9.42 -20.94 -2.50
N LEU A 126 9.43 -20.11 -1.46
CA LEU A 126 10.68 -19.67 -0.84
C LEU A 126 11.23 -20.80 0.04
N ASN A 127 12.56 -20.88 0.13
CA ASN A 127 13.24 -21.71 1.11
C ASN A 127 13.03 -21.17 2.53
N ASP A 128 13.46 -21.93 3.54
CA ASP A 128 13.29 -21.57 4.95
C ASP A 128 13.87 -20.18 5.27
N ASP A 129 15.09 -19.89 4.81
CA ASP A 129 15.73 -18.58 4.98
C ASP A 129 14.92 -17.44 4.32
N GLY A 130 14.34 -17.69 3.15
CA GLY A 130 13.53 -16.72 2.43
C GLY A 130 12.17 -16.47 3.07
N GLN A 131 11.63 -17.44 3.82
CA GLN A 131 10.38 -17.28 4.59
C GLN A 131 10.61 -16.57 5.93
N GLU A 132 11.85 -16.51 6.41
CA GLU A 132 12.19 -15.79 7.63
C GLU A 132 11.99 -14.28 7.44
N ILE A 133 11.23 -13.67 8.36
CA ILE A 133 11.07 -12.22 8.40
C ILE A 133 12.02 -11.68 9.47
N PRO A 134 12.98 -10.80 9.13
CA PRO A 134 13.88 -10.20 10.11
C PRO A 134 13.12 -9.49 11.24
N ASP A 135 13.61 -9.56 12.47
CA ASP A 135 12.90 -8.98 13.63
C ASP A 135 12.77 -7.45 13.58
N ARG A 136 13.76 -6.73 13.03
CA ARG A 136 13.83 -5.26 13.15
C ARG A 136 14.47 -4.52 11.98
N PHE A 137 14.75 -5.21 10.86
CA PHE A 137 15.26 -4.60 9.62
C PHE A 137 16.38 -3.57 9.88
N ASP A 138 17.39 -3.98 10.66
CA ASP A 138 18.53 -3.14 11.07
C ASP A 138 18.16 -1.89 11.89
N GLY A 139 17.18 -2.01 12.79
CA GLY A 139 16.71 -0.91 13.63
C GLY A 139 15.87 0.13 12.89
N TYR A 140 15.53 -0.12 11.62
CA TYR A 140 14.72 0.77 10.78
C TYR A 140 13.44 1.24 11.48
N ILE A 141 12.77 0.34 12.19
CA ILE A 141 11.48 0.65 12.83
C ILE A 141 11.62 1.68 13.95
N ASP A 142 12.80 1.77 14.60
CA ASP A 142 13.02 2.59 15.79
C ASP A 142 12.93 4.10 15.50
N GLY A 143 13.00 4.50 14.23
CA GLY A 143 12.82 5.89 13.78
C GLY A 143 11.37 6.37 13.74
N PHE A 144 10.38 5.48 13.90
CA PHE A 144 8.96 5.79 13.68
C PHE A 144 8.16 5.95 14.97
N VAL A 145 8.74 6.61 15.97
CA VAL A 145 8.03 6.92 17.22
C VAL A 145 7.03 8.06 16.99
N ALA A 146 5.73 7.76 17.09
CA ALA A 146 4.69 8.78 17.02
C ALA A 146 4.81 9.76 18.19
N LYS A 147 4.80 11.06 17.89
CA LYS A 147 4.72 12.10 18.92
C LYS A 147 3.25 12.41 19.22
N LYS A 148 2.94 12.55 20.51
CA LYS A 148 1.64 13.05 20.95
C LYS A 148 1.51 14.51 20.51
N ALA A 149 0.37 14.85 19.89
CA ALA A 149 -0.01 16.22 19.60
C ALA A 149 -1.30 16.55 20.35
N GLU A 150 -1.28 17.65 21.10
CA GLU A 150 -2.41 18.13 21.89
C GLU A 150 -2.47 19.66 21.87
N ASN A 151 -3.67 20.18 22.07
CA ASN A 151 -3.98 21.60 22.12
C ASN A 151 -5.09 21.81 23.16
N ASP A 152 -4.91 22.76 24.07
CA ASP A 152 -5.83 22.98 25.19
C ASP A 152 -7.25 23.38 24.77
N VAL A 153 -7.38 23.99 23.58
CA VAL A 153 -8.65 24.39 22.99
C VAL A 153 -9.19 23.28 22.10
N LEU A 154 -8.38 22.78 21.15
CA LEU A 154 -8.86 21.88 20.10
C LEU A 154 -9.01 20.42 20.56
N GLY A 155 -8.16 19.93 21.47
CA GLY A 155 -8.15 18.53 21.88
C GLY A 155 -6.84 17.85 21.49
N GLN A 156 -6.87 16.59 21.05
CA GLN A 156 -5.65 15.81 20.81
C GLN A 156 -5.76 14.80 19.66
N PHE A 157 -4.61 14.38 19.15
CA PHE A 157 -4.50 13.15 18.36
C PHE A 157 -4.26 11.97 19.31
N ALA A 158 -5.29 11.13 19.46
CA ALA A 158 -5.40 10.11 20.50
C ALA A 158 -4.83 8.74 20.10
N GLY A 159 -4.67 8.47 18.80
CA GLY A 159 -4.17 7.17 18.36
C GLY A 159 -4.10 7.00 16.84
N LEU A 160 -3.54 5.88 16.43
CA LEU A 160 -3.37 5.47 15.04
C LEU A 160 -4.04 4.10 14.81
N SER A 161 -4.52 3.87 13.59
CA SER A 161 -4.79 2.52 13.09
C SER A 161 -4.47 2.42 11.61
N MET A 162 -4.37 1.19 11.11
CA MET A 162 -4.20 0.92 9.69
C MET A 162 -5.29 0.00 9.15
N VAL A 163 -5.65 0.22 7.90
CA VAL A 163 -6.46 -0.71 7.10
C VAL A 163 -5.54 -1.36 6.07
N LEU A 164 -5.50 -2.70 6.07
CA LEU A 164 -4.66 -3.52 5.19
C LEU A 164 -5.47 -4.53 4.35
N LYS A 165 -6.81 -4.51 4.47
CA LYS A 165 -7.72 -5.38 3.70
C LYS A 165 -8.10 -4.76 2.34
N SER A 166 -7.74 -3.51 2.12
CA SER A 166 -7.87 -2.81 0.84
C SER A 166 -6.54 -2.10 0.59
N GLU A 167 -6.54 -0.96 -0.10
CA GLU A 167 -5.37 -0.08 -0.13
C GLU A 167 -4.86 0.25 1.27
N THR A 168 -3.55 0.53 1.37
CA THR A 168 -2.94 0.89 2.64
C THR A 168 -3.48 2.25 3.07
N THR A 169 -4.24 2.26 4.17
CA THR A 169 -4.79 3.49 4.75
C THR A 169 -4.31 3.67 6.18
N LEU A 170 -3.79 4.86 6.48
CA LEU A 170 -3.50 5.31 7.84
C LEU A 170 -4.68 6.12 8.38
N ASN A 171 -5.17 5.77 9.56
CA ASN A 171 -6.21 6.49 10.27
C ASN A 171 -5.62 7.16 11.52
N LEU A 172 -5.81 8.46 11.65
CA LEU A 172 -5.49 9.26 12.82
C LEU A 172 -6.77 9.59 13.59
N PHE A 173 -6.82 9.24 14.87
CA PHE A 173 -7.99 9.49 15.73
C PHE A 173 -7.85 10.86 16.38
N TYR A 174 -8.66 11.83 15.94
CA TYR A 174 -8.79 13.11 16.60
C TYR A 174 -9.88 13.03 17.68
N GLU A 175 -9.52 13.40 18.90
CA GLU A 175 -10.42 13.56 20.03
C GLU A 175 -10.61 15.06 20.33
N PRO A 176 -11.78 15.63 20.03
CA PRO A 176 -12.03 17.05 20.29
C PRO A 176 -12.14 17.32 21.78
N LYS A 177 -11.74 18.53 22.19
CA LYS A 177 -12.01 19.02 23.55
C LYS A 177 -13.53 19.11 23.79
N GLU A 178 -13.95 18.91 25.04
CA GLU A 178 -15.34 19.08 25.44
C GLU A 178 -15.87 20.49 25.09
N GLY A 179 -17.07 20.55 24.53
CA GLY A 179 -17.74 21.80 24.16
C GLY A 179 -17.34 22.38 22.81
N ILE A 180 -16.36 21.79 22.10
CA ILE A 180 -16.03 22.24 20.74
C ILE A 180 -17.11 21.90 19.73
N ASP A 181 -17.42 22.89 18.90
CA ASP A 181 -18.27 22.74 17.72
C ASP A 181 -17.42 22.27 16.53
N VAL A 182 -17.34 20.95 16.37
CA VAL A 182 -16.52 20.31 15.33
C VAL A 182 -16.95 20.71 13.90
N SER A 183 -18.19 21.16 13.70
CA SER A 183 -18.67 21.62 12.39
C SER A 183 -17.98 22.89 11.88
N LYS A 184 -17.27 23.61 12.76
CA LYS A 184 -16.50 24.82 12.43
C LYS A 184 -15.01 24.54 12.24
N LEU A 185 -14.56 23.31 12.43
CA LEU A 185 -13.16 22.94 12.28
C LEU A 185 -12.85 22.59 10.83
N ILE A 186 -11.64 22.96 10.42
CA ILE A 186 -11.05 22.55 9.15
C ILE A 186 -10.02 21.47 9.45
N PHE A 187 -10.09 20.39 8.68
CA PHE A 187 -9.21 19.24 8.77
C PHE A 187 -8.39 19.13 7.49
N SER A 188 -7.09 18.92 7.59
CA SER A 188 -6.25 18.77 6.40
C SER A 188 -5.10 17.79 6.61
N VAL A 189 -4.63 17.21 5.50
CA VAL A 189 -3.39 16.45 5.41
C VAL A 189 -2.51 17.11 4.36
N ASP A 190 -1.29 17.50 4.73
CA ASP A 190 -0.38 18.30 3.89
C ASP A 190 -1.05 19.55 3.28
N GLY A 191 -1.90 20.20 4.08
CA GLY A 191 -2.66 21.39 3.65
C GLY A 191 -3.83 21.12 2.70
N LYS A 192 -4.04 19.88 2.26
CA LYS A 192 -5.24 19.49 1.50
C LYS A 192 -6.38 19.17 2.47
N GLU A 193 -7.49 19.90 2.35
CA GLU A 193 -8.67 19.67 3.18
C GLU A 193 -9.24 18.25 2.99
N ILE A 194 -9.67 17.65 4.09
CA ILE A 194 -10.31 16.34 4.14
C ILE A 194 -11.57 16.40 5.01
N THR A 195 -12.49 15.47 4.78
CA THR A 195 -13.68 15.31 5.63
C THR A 195 -13.46 14.13 6.59
N PRO A 196 -13.41 14.34 7.90
CA PRO A 196 -13.21 13.25 8.84
C PRO A 196 -14.50 12.43 9.03
N ILE A 197 -14.34 11.16 9.42
CA ILE A 197 -15.47 10.27 9.71
C ILE A 197 -15.66 10.17 11.23
N LYS A 198 -16.86 10.52 11.72
CA LYS A 198 -17.20 10.40 13.15
C LYS A 198 -17.37 8.93 13.57
N ARG A 199 -16.67 8.50 14.63
CA ARG A 199 -16.78 7.17 15.26
C ARG A 199 -16.73 7.29 16.78
N GLY A 200 -17.89 7.17 17.43
CA GLY A 200 -18.01 7.40 18.87
C GLY A 200 -17.63 8.85 19.22
N GLN A 201 -16.67 9.03 20.13
CA GLN A 201 -16.13 10.34 20.50
C GLN A 201 -15.07 10.88 19.53
N TYR A 202 -14.54 10.04 18.64
CA TYR A 202 -13.44 10.40 17.75
C TYR A 202 -13.94 10.85 16.37
N TYR A 203 -13.10 11.64 15.71
CA TYR A 203 -13.17 11.96 14.29
C TYR A 203 -11.93 11.39 13.61
N ILE A 204 -12.13 10.51 12.64
CA ILE A 204 -11.04 9.79 11.97
C ILE A 204 -10.62 10.58 10.74
N LEU A 205 -9.35 10.99 10.71
CA LEU A 205 -8.68 11.57 9.56
C LEU A 205 -7.93 10.44 8.85
N SER A 206 -8.22 10.23 7.56
CA SER A 206 -7.68 9.12 6.79
C SER A 206 -6.70 9.62 5.72
N LEU A 207 -5.53 8.99 5.66
CA LEU A 207 -4.60 9.07 4.54
C LEU A 207 -4.69 7.74 3.79
N GLU A 208 -5.38 7.76 2.66
CA GLU A 208 -5.71 6.60 1.83
C GLU A 208 -4.66 6.38 0.74
N ASN A 209 -4.67 5.18 0.16
CA ASN A 209 -3.83 4.75 -0.97
C ASN A 209 -2.33 5.08 -0.83
N ILE A 210 -1.74 4.75 0.31
CA ILE A 210 -0.31 5.03 0.57
C ILE A 210 0.54 4.03 -0.23
N GLY A 211 1.33 4.56 -1.17
CA GLY A 211 2.28 3.79 -1.97
C GLY A 211 3.41 3.18 -1.13
N ALA A 212 4.02 2.09 -1.62
CA ALA A 212 5.10 1.39 -0.92
C ALA A 212 6.31 2.29 -0.61
N ASN A 213 6.59 3.25 -1.49
CA ASN A 213 7.66 4.24 -1.35
C ASN A 213 7.31 5.40 -0.39
N GLU A 214 6.07 5.48 0.07
CA GLU A 214 5.58 6.56 0.95
C GLU A 214 5.22 6.08 2.35
N LEU A 215 5.31 4.77 2.64
CA LEU A 215 4.91 4.21 3.94
C LEU A 215 5.61 4.85 5.15
N GLY A 216 6.89 5.22 4.98
CA GLY A 216 7.69 5.91 5.99
C GLY A 216 7.70 7.43 5.86
N ASN A 217 7.05 8.01 4.85
CA ASN A 217 7.03 9.45 4.64
C ASN A 217 5.96 10.07 5.54
N SER A 218 6.40 10.92 6.47
CA SER A 218 5.47 11.63 7.34
C SER A 218 4.65 12.66 6.56
N LYS A 219 3.36 12.71 6.87
CA LYS A 219 2.41 13.71 6.38
C LYS A 219 1.93 14.53 7.56
N THR A 220 1.71 15.82 7.35
CA THR A 220 1.28 16.75 8.40
C THR A 220 -0.24 16.75 8.48
N PHE A 221 -0.78 16.26 9.59
CA PHE A 221 -2.21 16.33 9.90
C PHE A 221 -2.48 17.59 10.70
N THR A 222 -3.51 18.34 10.31
CA THR A 222 -3.85 19.62 10.94
C THR A 222 -5.34 19.72 11.21
N VAL A 223 -5.68 20.26 12.39
CA VAL A 223 -7.03 20.68 12.77
C VAL A 223 -6.96 22.15 13.20
N THR A 224 -7.83 22.99 12.67
CA THR A 224 -7.87 24.42 13.02
C THR A 224 -9.30 24.96 13.06
N ASP A 225 -9.56 25.93 13.94
CA ASP A 225 -10.77 26.75 13.97
C ASP A 225 -10.57 28.14 13.32
N GLY A 226 -9.42 28.34 12.65
CA GLY A 226 -8.98 29.62 12.08
C GLY A 226 -8.17 30.51 13.03
N THR A 227 -8.15 30.21 14.34
CA THR A 227 -7.36 30.93 15.36
C THR A 227 -6.34 30.02 16.04
N ASN A 228 -6.78 28.83 16.46
CA ASN A 228 -5.98 27.79 17.09
C ASN A 228 -5.62 26.72 16.05
N THR A 229 -4.47 26.07 16.25
CA THR A 229 -4.01 24.98 15.37
C THR A 229 -3.47 23.83 16.21
N LEU A 230 -3.97 22.63 15.94
CA LEU A 230 -3.42 21.35 16.38
C LEU A 230 -2.78 20.69 15.17
N SER A 231 -1.49 20.34 15.26
CA SER A 231 -0.76 19.74 14.14
C SER A 231 0.21 18.68 14.62
N GLY A 232 0.42 17.65 13.79
CA GLY A 232 1.41 16.59 14.04
C GLY A 232 1.74 15.82 12.77
N ASP A 233 2.95 15.27 12.73
CA ASP A 233 3.46 14.53 11.59
C ASP A 233 3.34 13.03 11.84
N TYR A 234 2.68 12.32 10.92
CA TYR A 234 2.38 10.89 11.05
C TYR A 234 2.61 10.13 9.74
N CYS A 235 3.02 8.86 9.84
CA CYS A 235 3.11 7.93 8.70
C CYS A 235 2.68 6.51 9.12
N ALA A 236 2.47 5.63 8.13
CA ALA A 236 2.02 4.25 8.36
C ALA A 236 2.98 3.47 9.26
N MET A 237 4.30 3.67 9.08
CA MET A 237 5.32 2.99 9.87
C MET A 237 5.26 3.32 11.37
N MET A 238 4.62 4.42 11.78
CA MET A 238 4.44 4.72 13.21
C MET A 238 3.44 3.79 13.89
N TYR A 239 2.39 3.36 13.17
CA TYR A 239 1.49 2.31 13.68
C TYR A 239 2.25 0.98 13.79
N CYS A 240 3.08 0.65 12.80
CA CYS A 240 3.91 -0.54 12.84
C CYS A 240 4.85 -0.55 14.06
N TYR A 241 5.50 0.58 14.34
CA TYR A 241 6.34 0.75 15.53
C TYR A 241 5.55 0.49 16.83
N GLN A 242 4.33 1.04 16.95
CA GLN A 242 3.48 0.83 18.12
C GLN A 242 3.12 -0.64 18.34
N VAL A 243 2.79 -1.38 17.28
CA VAL A 243 2.45 -2.80 17.38
C VAL A 243 3.68 -3.64 17.75
N LEU A 244 4.82 -3.40 17.10
CA LEU A 244 6.04 -4.20 17.29
C LEU A 244 6.77 -3.93 18.62
N ASN A 245 6.53 -2.77 19.25
CA ASN A 245 7.14 -2.41 20.55
C ASN A 245 6.15 -2.48 21.73
N ALA A 246 4.90 -2.90 21.49
CA ALA A 246 3.98 -3.12 22.59
C ALA A 246 4.41 -4.31 23.46
N ALA A 247 3.97 -4.32 24.71
CA ALA A 247 4.20 -5.46 25.60
C ALA A 247 3.56 -6.73 25.00
N GLU A 248 4.20 -7.88 25.23
CA GLU A 248 3.72 -9.17 24.77
C GLU A 248 2.25 -9.40 25.20
N GLY A 249 1.43 -9.92 24.28
CA GLY A 249 0.00 -10.13 24.49
C GLY A 249 -0.88 -8.88 24.33
N THR A 250 -0.32 -7.69 24.10
CA THR A 250 -1.13 -6.47 23.81
C THR A 250 -1.90 -6.61 22.50
N TYR A 251 -1.24 -7.16 21.48
CA TYR A 251 -1.82 -7.45 20.17
C TYR A 251 -1.82 -8.95 19.92
N LYS A 252 -2.76 -9.42 19.09
CA LYS A 252 -2.78 -10.83 18.66
C LYS A 252 -1.52 -11.15 17.84
N ASP A 253 -0.97 -12.35 18.02
CA ASP A 253 0.25 -12.79 17.34
C ASP A 253 0.16 -12.71 15.81
N ASP A 254 -1.00 -13.03 15.23
CA ASP A 254 -1.22 -12.92 13.78
C ASP A 254 -1.10 -11.46 13.30
N LEU A 255 -1.56 -10.48 14.10
CA LEU A 255 -1.41 -9.07 13.78
C LEU A 255 0.06 -8.64 13.88
N VAL A 256 0.76 -9.05 14.95
CA VAL A 256 2.18 -8.74 15.14
C VAL A 256 2.99 -9.30 13.97
N THR A 257 2.71 -10.54 13.55
CA THR A 257 3.35 -11.20 12.41
C THR A 257 3.06 -10.47 11.09
N LEU A 258 1.80 -10.09 10.84
CA LEU A 258 1.42 -9.30 9.67
C LEU A 258 2.16 -7.97 9.61
N VAL A 259 2.18 -7.22 10.72
CA VAL A 259 2.85 -5.92 10.80
C VAL A 259 4.36 -6.05 10.64
N LYS A 260 4.95 -7.11 11.18
CA LYS A 260 6.37 -7.43 10.97
C LYS A 260 6.66 -7.64 9.48
N ALA A 261 5.86 -8.45 8.78
CA ALA A 261 6.01 -8.67 7.35
C ALA A 261 5.83 -7.39 6.52
N PHE A 262 4.79 -6.59 6.85
CA PHE A 262 4.54 -5.31 6.22
C PHE A 262 5.69 -4.31 6.43
N SER A 263 6.32 -4.32 7.61
CA SER A 263 7.46 -3.47 7.91
C SER A 263 8.70 -3.86 7.11
N ASN A 264 8.92 -5.17 6.86
CA ASN A 264 9.98 -5.65 5.97
C ASN A 264 9.74 -5.21 4.52
N TYR A 265 8.49 -5.31 4.07
CA TYR A 265 8.06 -4.84 2.76
C TYR A 265 8.35 -3.34 2.60
N ALA A 266 7.97 -2.53 3.58
CA ALA A 266 8.29 -1.09 3.59
C ALA A 266 9.80 -0.82 3.61
N TYR A 267 10.57 -1.55 4.41
CA TYR A 267 12.02 -1.42 4.50
C TYR A 267 12.73 -1.64 3.15
N THR A 268 12.36 -2.73 2.48
CA THR A 268 12.94 -3.15 1.20
C THR A 268 12.43 -2.32 0.02
N ALA A 269 11.21 -1.77 0.09
CA ALA A 269 10.67 -0.88 -0.94
C ALA A 269 11.55 0.37 -1.15
N ARG A 270 12.22 0.87 -0.10
CA ARG A 270 13.03 2.11 -0.16
C ARG A 270 14.15 2.07 -1.19
N SER A 271 14.71 0.89 -1.48
CA SER A 271 15.81 0.76 -2.44
C SER A 271 15.35 0.64 -3.90
N VAL A 272 14.07 0.30 -4.15
CA VAL A 272 13.59 -0.09 -5.49
C VAL A 272 12.37 0.67 -5.96
N CYS A 273 11.51 1.09 -5.05
CA CYS A 273 10.37 1.94 -5.34
C CYS A 273 10.83 3.40 -5.17
N GLN A 274 11.58 3.92 -6.15
CA GLN A 274 11.89 5.35 -6.19
C GLN A 274 10.64 6.13 -6.61
N SER A 275 10.45 7.32 -6.05
CA SER A 275 9.41 8.24 -6.47
C SER A 275 9.61 8.56 -7.96
N ASN A 276 8.61 8.24 -8.79
CA ASN A 276 8.54 8.74 -10.16
C ASN A 276 8.42 10.27 -10.16
#